data_AF-A0A927R3C4-F1
#
_entry.id   AF-A0A927R3C4-F1
#
_cell.length_a   1.000
_cell.length_b   1.000
_cell.length_c   1.000
_cell.angle_alpha   90.00
_cell.angle_beta   90.00
_cell.angle_gamma   90.00
#
_symmetry.space_group_name_H-M   'P 1'
#
loop_
_entity.id
_entity.type
_entity.pdbx_description
1 polymer ?
#
loop_
_entity_poly.entity_id
_entity_poly.type
_entity_poly.pdbx_seq_one_letter_code
_entity_poly.pdbx_strand_id
1 'polypeptide(L)'
;MPRISATLAAFTMAAGIVAAASPAQAAPGDQMWSCGSVPSGWVVLAYGGTCATPATPRASYQFIQQAEGMPAGNSLTVCAWSSIPAGWRVVYGPVPAGQCSIGWGAPSPNALIISNS
;
A
#
# COMPACT_ATOMS: atom_id res chain seq x y z
N MET A 1 67.46 -6.39 33.60
CA MET A 1 67.09 -6.02 32.22
C MET A 1 65.86 -6.84 31.81
N PRO A 2 64.86 -6.24 31.14
CA PRO A 2 63.44 -6.53 31.31
C PRO A 2 62.82 -7.51 30.30
N ARG A 3 61.64 -8.04 30.69
CA ARG A 3 60.72 -8.96 29.99
C ARG A 3 59.80 -8.22 29.01
N ILE A 4 59.42 -8.86 27.89
CA ILE A 4 58.29 -8.45 27.02
C ILE A 4 57.65 -9.76 26.49
N SER A 5 56.70 -10.37 27.20
CA SER A 5 55.23 -10.16 27.21
C SER A 5 54.56 -10.30 25.83
N ALA A 6 54.00 -11.49 25.60
CA ALA A 6 53.12 -11.84 24.49
C ALA A 6 51.76 -11.15 24.63
N THR A 7 51.32 -10.47 23.57
CA THR A 7 50.01 -9.83 23.49
C THR A 7 49.01 -10.80 22.83
N LEU A 8 48.08 -11.31 23.64
CA LEU A 8 46.87 -11.99 23.17
C LEU A 8 45.96 -10.96 22.49
N ALA A 9 45.66 -11.18 21.22
CA ALA A 9 44.59 -10.47 20.52
C ALA A 9 43.23 -11.00 21.01
N ALA A 10 42.47 -10.15 21.69
CA ALA A 10 41.11 -10.43 22.11
C ALA A 10 40.16 -10.35 20.89
N PHE A 11 39.49 -11.46 20.59
CA PHE A 11 38.38 -11.49 19.64
C PHE A 11 37.15 -10.85 20.30
N THR A 12 36.78 -9.65 19.88
CA THR A 12 35.50 -9.04 20.22
C THR A 12 34.38 -9.73 19.44
N MET A 13 33.60 -10.57 20.11
CA MET A 13 32.34 -11.06 19.56
C MET A 13 31.34 -9.90 19.46
N ALA A 14 31.05 -9.47 18.23
CA ALA A 14 29.91 -8.60 17.96
C ALA A 14 28.62 -9.40 18.18
N ALA A 15 27.83 -9.01 19.19
CA ALA A 15 26.48 -9.51 19.38
C ALA A 15 25.61 -9.07 18.18
N GLY A 16 25.34 -10.00 17.26
CA GLY A 16 24.39 -9.81 16.19
C GLY A 16 22.98 -9.69 16.76
N ILE A 17 22.47 -8.47 16.85
CA ILE A 17 21.05 -8.18 17.03
C ILE A 17 20.29 -8.80 15.84
N VAL A 18 19.61 -9.91 16.09
CA VAL A 18 18.58 -10.42 15.18
C VAL A 18 17.44 -9.41 15.21
N ALA A 19 17.40 -8.52 14.22
CA ALA A 19 16.23 -7.70 13.97
C ALA A 19 15.06 -8.66 13.67
N ALA A 20 14.10 -8.74 14.58
CA ALA A 20 12.82 -9.37 14.29
C ALA A 20 12.25 -8.66 13.06
N ALA A 21 12.14 -9.36 11.95
CA ALA A 21 11.44 -8.85 10.78
C ALA A 21 10.01 -8.53 11.24
N SER A 22 9.73 -7.24 11.41
CA SER A 22 8.36 -6.77 11.59
C SER A 22 7.55 -7.31 10.39
N PRO A 23 6.25 -7.63 10.55
CA PRO A 23 5.45 -7.96 9.39
C PRO A 23 5.66 -6.83 8.39
N ALA A 24 6.12 -7.14 7.18
CA ALA A 24 6.48 -6.13 6.20
C ALA A 24 5.26 -5.24 6.01
N GLN A 25 5.26 -4.07 6.66
CA GLN A 25 4.29 -3.05 6.39
C GLN A 25 4.55 -2.68 4.94
N ALA A 26 3.54 -2.82 4.12
CA ALA A 26 3.66 -2.49 2.72
C ALA A 26 4.21 -1.06 2.60
N ALA A 27 5.05 -0.86 1.59
CA ALA A 27 5.71 0.41 1.37
C ALA A 27 4.70 1.41 0.79
N PRO A 28 4.85 2.72 1.06
CA PRO A 28 4.05 3.72 0.39
C PRO A 28 4.13 3.59 -1.13
N GLY A 29 2.98 3.53 -1.80
CA GLY A 29 2.87 3.30 -3.23
C GLY A 29 2.75 1.83 -3.64
N ASP A 30 2.89 0.87 -2.72
CA ASP A 30 2.67 -0.55 -3.03
C ASP A 30 1.26 -0.76 -3.56
N GLN A 31 1.14 -1.64 -4.55
CA GLN A 31 -0.12 -1.99 -5.19
C GLN A 31 -0.40 -3.48 -5.03
N MET A 32 -1.66 -3.83 -4.80
CA MET A 32 -2.08 -5.22 -4.76
C MET A 32 -3.53 -5.40 -5.21
N TRP A 33 -3.87 -6.65 -5.48
CA TRP A 33 -5.24 -7.07 -5.69
C TRP A 33 -5.85 -7.57 -4.39
N SER A 34 -7.06 -7.12 -4.10
CA SER A 34 -7.84 -7.56 -2.95
C SER A 34 -9.21 -8.08 -3.39
N CYS A 35 -9.80 -8.95 -2.57
CA CYS A 35 -11.14 -9.47 -2.80
C CYS A 35 -12.11 -8.86 -1.79
N GLY A 36 -12.77 -7.75 -2.14
CA GLY A 36 -13.73 -7.06 -1.27
C GLY A 36 -13.13 -6.26 -0.10
N SER A 37 -11.93 -6.58 0.38
CA SER A 37 -11.31 -5.96 1.55
C SER A 37 -10.27 -4.90 1.19
N VAL A 38 -10.41 -3.68 1.71
CA VAL A 38 -9.41 -2.60 1.55
C VAL A 38 -8.80 -2.29 2.91
N PRO A 39 -7.49 -2.50 3.12
CA PRO A 39 -6.84 -2.16 4.39
C PRO A 39 -6.82 -0.64 4.64
N SER A 40 -6.64 -0.24 5.90
CA SER A 40 -6.49 1.18 6.26
C SER A 40 -5.25 1.79 5.59
N GLY A 41 -5.34 3.03 5.13
CA GLY A 41 -4.25 3.71 4.42
C GLY A 41 -4.13 3.34 2.95
N TRP A 42 -4.97 2.41 2.46
CA TRP A 42 -5.07 2.05 1.05
C TRP A 42 -6.25 2.75 0.37
N VAL A 43 -6.08 3.00 -0.92
CA VAL A 43 -7.11 3.55 -1.80
C VAL A 43 -7.43 2.54 -2.89
N VAL A 44 -8.65 2.61 -3.42
CA VAL A 44 -9.08 1.78 -4.55
C VAL A 44 -8.84 2.53 -5.84
N LEU A 45 -7.99 1.99 -6.70
CA LEU A 45 -7.71 2.55 -8.02
C LEU A 45 -8.73 2.08 -9.05
N ALA A 46 -9.10 0.80 -8.99
CA ALA A 46 -10.08 0.20 -9.89
C ALA A 46 -10.74 -1.03 -9.27
N TYR A 47 -11.87 -1.45 -9.79
CA TYR A 47 -12.53 -2.71 -9.43
C TYR A 47 -13.09 -3.41 -10.67
N GLY A 48 -13.25 -4.73 -10.57
CA GLY A 48 -13.79 -5.54 -11.66
C GLY A 48 -13.78 -7.02 -11.34
N GLY A 49 -14.57 -7.80 -12.08
CA GLY A 49 -14.71 -9.24 -11.86
C GLY A 49 -15.29 -9.61 -10.49
N THR A 50 -15.56 -10.90 -10.31
CA THR A 50 -16.13 -11.45 -9.08
C THR A 50 -15.13 -12.39 -8.45
N CYS A 51 -14.88 -12.23 -7.15
CA CYS A 51 -14.00 -13.11 -6.36
C CYS A 51 -14.81 -13.82 -5.26
N ALA A 52 -16.11 -13.95 -5.48
CA ALA A 52 -17.06 -14.45 -4.50
C ALA A 52 -16.65 -15.83 -3.97
N THR A 53 -16.62 -15.94 -2.65
CA THR A 53 -16.48 -17.21 -1.93
C THR A 53 -17.78 -17.49 -1.16
N PRO A 54 -17.99 -18.70 -0.62
CA PRO A 54 -19.13 -18.95 0.29
C PRO A 54 -19.16 -17.98 1.48
N ALA A 55 -18.01 -17.49 1.93
CA ALA A 55 -17.90 -16.50 3.00
C ALA A 55 -18.15 -15.06 2.53
N THR A 56 -17.95 -14.77 1.24
CA THR A 56 -18.06 -13.43 0.64
C THR A 56 -18.80 -13.48 -0.72
N PRO A 57 -20.10 -13.84 -0.74
CA PRO A 57 -20.82 -14.16 -1.99
C PRO A 57 -21.03 -12.97 -2.95
N ARG A 58 -20.66 -11.75 -2.55
CA ARG A 58 -20.80 -10.52 -3.34
C ARG A 58 -19.49 -9.74 -3.50
N ALA A 59 -18.34 -10.35 -3.22
CA ALA A 59 -17.06 -9.66 -3.32
C ALA A 59 -16.58 -9.55 -4.79
N SER A 60 -16.02 -8.38 -5.11
CA SER A 60 -15.37 -8.09 -6.40
C SER A 60 -13.87 -7.90 -6.19
N TYR A 61 -13.08 -8.12 -7.23
CA TYR A 61 -11.66 -7.78 -7.16
C TYR A 61 -11.51 -6.25 -7.16
N GLN A 62 -10.62 -5.77 -6.31
CA GLN A 62 -10.26 -4.36 -6.20
C GLN A 62 -8.75 -4.26 -6.36
N PHE A 63 -8.33 -3.40 -7.29
CA PHE A 63 -6.94 -2.99 -7.41
C PHE A 63 -6.70 -1.81 -6.48
N ILE A 64 -5.88 -2.02 -5.46
CA ILE A 64 -5.67 -1.08 -4.36
C ILE A 64 -4.22 -0.63 -4.31
N GLN A 65 -3.99 0.58 -3.81
CA GLN A 65 -2.66 1.16 -3.59
C GLN A 65 -2.52 1.75 -2.19
N GLN A 66 -1.37 1.54 -1.55
CA GLN A 66 -1.06 2.18 -0.28
C GLN A 66 -0.73 3.66 -0.51
N ALA A 67 -1.61 4.53 -0.02
CA ALA A 67 -1.48 5.97 -0.16
C ALA A 67 -0.90 6.61 1.12
N GLU A 68 -1.02 5.95 2.26
CA GLU A 68 -0.42 6.40 3.51
C GLU A 68 1.11 6.36 3.46
N GLY A 69 1.75 7.43 3.94
CA GLY A 69 3.20 7.58 3.93
C GLY A 69 3.80 7.97 2.57
N MET A 70 3.00 8.16 1.51
CA MET A 70 3.54 8.66 0.24
C MET A 70 4.05 10.11 0.42
N PRO A 71 5.17 10.48 -0.20
CA PRO A 71 5.71 11.83 -0.09
C PRO A 71 4.73 12.86 -0.67
N ALA A 72 4.75 14.10 -0.16
CA ALA A 72 3.89 15.17 -0.66
C ALA A 72 4.12 15.45 -2.17
N GLY A 73 3.08 15.91 -2.86
CA GLY A 73 3.13 16.21 -4.29
C GLY A 73 2.76 15.04 -5.21
N ASN A 74 2.29 13.92 -4.66
CA ASN A 74 1.73 12.82 -5.44
C ASN A 74 0.26 13.08 -5.78
N SER A 75 -0.20 12.45 -6.86
CA SER A 75 -1.61 12.44 -7.27
C SER A 75 -2.02 11.03 -7.67
N LEU A 76 -3.21 10.61 -7.28
CA LEU A 76 -3.78 9.29 -7.59
C LEU A 76 -5.17 9.45 -8.17
N THR A 77 -5.49 8.65 -9.19
CA THR A 77 -6.87 8.47 -9.64
C THR A 77 -7.46 7.30 -8.88
N VAL A 78 -8.51 7.56 -8.10
CA VAL A 78 -9.16 6.58 -7.24
C VAL A 78 -10.64 6.48 -7.58
N CYS A 79 -11.24 5.33 -7.32
CA CYS A 79 -12.68 5.17 -7.34
C CYS A 79 -13.35 6.18 -6.39
N ALA A 80 -14.45 6.82 -6.81
CA ALA A 80 -15.07 7.90 -6.03
C ALA A 80 -15.59 7.47 -4.65
N TRP A 81 -15.83 6.17 -4.45
CA TRP A 81 -16.23 5.57 -3.19
C TRP A 81 -15.04 5.09 -2.34
N SER A 82 -13.82 5.21 -2.85
CA SER A 82 -12.61 4.93 -2.07
C SER A 82 -12.54 5.88 -0.89
N SER A 83 -12.19 5.35 0.28
CA SER A 83 -11.82 6.15 1.44
C SER A 83 -10.59 7.00 1.12
N ILE A 84 -10.66 8.30 1.41
CA ILE A 84 -9.54 9.24 1.20
C ILE A 84 -8.68 9.25 2.47
N PRO A 85 -7.37 8.92 2.39
CA PRO A 85 -6.49 8.91 3.56
C PRO A 85 -6.22 10.31 4.11
N ALA A 86 -5.74 10.39 5.36
CA ALA A 86 -5.31 11.64 5.95
C ALA A 86 -4.16 12.27 5.14
N GLY A 87 -4.17 13.60 5.00
CA GLY A 87 -3.19 14.34 4.19
C GLY A 87 -3.47 14.34 2.68
N TRP A 88 -4.48 13.60 2.23
CA TRP A 88 -4.96 13.64 0.85
C TRP A 88 -6.23 14.47 0.72
N ARG A 89 -6.39 15.16 -0.42
CA ARG A 89 -7.61 15.89 -0.76
C ARG A 89 -8.01 15.61 -2.21
N VAL A 90 -9.30 15.72 -2.49
CA VAL A 90 -9.81 15.70 -3.87
C VAL A 90 -9.37 16.99 -4.56
N VAL A 91 -8.72 16.86 -5.72
CA VAL A 91 -8.28 17.98 -6.54
C VAL A 91 -9.03 18.07 -7.87
N TYR A 92 -9.64 16.98 -8.33
CA TYR A 92 -10.45 16.96 -9.54
C TYR A 92 -11.44 15.79 -9.56
N GLY A 93 -12.55 15.96 -10.26
CA GLY A 93 -13.58 14.93 -10.47
C GLY A 93 -15.00 15.41 -10.15
N PRO A 94 -16.02 14.59 -10.44
CA PRO A 94 -15.95 13.22 -10.96
C PRO A 94 -15.42 13.12 -12.41
N VAL A 95 -14.53 12.15 -12.67
CA VAL A 95 -14.08 11.77 -14.02
C VAL A 95 -14.73 10.47 -14.48
N PRO A 96 -14.94 10.27 -15.80
CA PRO A 96 -15.76 9.18 -16.31
C PRO A 96 -15.27 7.77 -15.92
N ALA A 97 -16.29 6.91 -15.80
CA ALA A 97 -16.35 5.49 -15.49
C ALA A 97 -15.11 4.61 -15.82
N GLY A 98 -14.48 4.79 -16.99
CA GLY A 98 -13.39 3.92 -17.43
C GLY A 98 -12.14 3.94 -16.54
N GLN A 99 -12.00 4.94 -15.67
CA GLN A 99 -10.83 5.12 -14.80
C GLN A 99 -10.90 4.29 -13.50
N CYS A 100 -12.09 3.84 -13.08
CA CYS A 100 -12.30 3.03 -11.87
C CYS A 100 -12.73 1.59 -12.23
N SER A 101 -12.60 1.15 -13.47
CA SER A 101 -13.01 -0.21 -13.89
C SER A 101 -11.97 -0.91 -14.76
N ILE A 102 -11.81 -2.20 -14.54
CA ILE A 102 -10.88 -3.10 -15.24
C ILE A 102 -11.71 -4.06 -16.12
N GLY A 103 -12.34 -3.51 -17.17
CA GLY A 103 -13.14 -4.24 -18.19
C GLY A 103 -14.37 -5.00 -17.66
N TRP A 104 -15.21 -5.61 -18.50
CA TRP A 104 -16.23 -4.96 -19.33
C TRP A 104 -17.61 -5.21 -18.68
N GLY A 105 -18.45 -4.19 -18.54
CA GLY A 105 -19.87 -4.35 -18.18
C GLY A 105 -20.27 -4.09 -16.72
N ALA A 106 -19.34 -3.71 -15.84
CA ALA A 106 -19.73 -3.11 -14.56
C ALA A 106 -20.20 -1.67 -14.80
N PRO A 107 -21.31 -1.19 -14.19
CA PRO A 107 -21.64 0.23 -14.22
C PRO A 107 -20.55 0.96 -13.44
N SER A 108 -19.57 1.52 -14.13
CA SER A 108 -18.43 2.07 -13.43
C SER A 108 -18.85 3.36 -12.70
N PRO A 109 -18.69 3.45 -11.38
CA PRO A 109 -18.78 4.69 -10.65
C PRO A 109 -17.71 5.65 -11.16
N ASN A 110 -17.97 6.92 -10.94
CA ASN A 110 -17.00 7.98 -11.21
C ASN A 110 -15.69 7.71 -10.48
N ALA A 111 -14.58 8.22 -11.01
CA ALA A 111 -13.33 8.32 -10.29
C ALA A 111 -13.09 9.76 -9.82
N LEU A 112 -12.20 9.93 -8.87
CA LEU A 112 -11.71 11.20 -8.35
C LEU A 112 -10.19 11.22 -8.51
N ILE A 113 -9.63 12.39 -8.77
CA ILE A 113 -8.20 12.62 -8.64
C ILE A 113 -7.98 13.23 -7.27
N ILE A 114 -7.16 12.56 -6.46
CA ILE A 114 -6.72 13.04 -5.17
C ILE A 114 -5.24 13.39 -5.22
N SER A 115 -4.82 14.31 -4.36
CA SER A 115 -3.41 14.68 -4.20
C SER A 115 -3.09 14.92 -2.74
N ASN A 116 -1.87 14.56 -2.33
CA ASN A 116 -1.32 14.94 -1.04
C ASN A 116 -0.43 16.19 -1.17
N SER A 117 -0.48 17.03 -0.15
CA SER A 117 0.25 18.30 -0.04
C SER A 117 0.97 18.37 1.29
#